data_AF-A0A6J2QAC0-F1
#
_entry.id   AF-A0A6J2QAC0-F1
#
_cell.length_a   1.000
_cell.length_b   1.000
_cell.length_c   1.000
_cell.angle_alpha   90.00
_cell.angle_beta   90.00
_cell.angle_gamma   90.00
#
_symmetry.space_group_name_H-M   'P 1'
#
loop_
_entity.id
_entity.type
_entity.pdbx_description
1 polymer ?
#
loop_
_entity_poly.entity_id
_entity_poly.type
_entity_poly.pdbx_seq_one_letter_code
_entity_poly.pdbx_strand_id
1 'polypeptide(L)'
;MIRQKLARSTRSIYLGLACLSLALHLLLAFFCLSVLQTVCVLPTSSSSSSSSIPRTDTQHSQSISHSSSFSAASSSHKLPTIPQNEEHHKLNANNLRHKEKDSFSNVTEKKQKQIGVGELIQKVKGWSKLEALFKHPLYNLPSPELQDDDWLLRLKTNEHARDIGSEEEEREETSDDDSHWQSASEEEDYDKVDWTNDVDTHPPWLRFHLGISRWELYNRKDPNLAQLTHYLATQRILGAVQKTGGTQLKLLISFPNYGQALLKPMRQSRDAETDVNLFYFSDFERHNAEISAFHLDRLLGFNRIPPVVGRLINVISDIREITTDKRLSRTFFTSPAGNVCFYGRCEYYCSSEQPVCGQPHALEVSLAAMLPDFTLAPRRSWRSPWRRSYSRTKLAKWENDPAYCDTVKQKSPYNYGTRLVDLMDMAVLDFLMSNMDRHHYETFEKFGNETFLLHLDNGRAFGRHSRDEPSILVPLQQCCRIRRSTVLRLTLLSLPGFRLSDVMRESLFQDPLAGVAPLLSEPHLSALDRRLATVLQVVQTCQEHHTDVIYNDLEGYDQQPDRGQEQ
;
A
#
# COMPACT_ATOMS: atom_id res chain seq x y z
N MET A 1 33.01 -73.79 -2.12
CA MET A 1 34.12 -72.81 -2.34
C MET A 1 33.64 -71.46 -2.92
N ILE A 2 32.46 -70.94 -2.53
CA ILE A 2 31.83 -69.77 -3.21
C ILE A 2 31.62 -68.55 -2.27
N ARG A 3 31.51 -68.73 -0.95
CA ARG A 3 31.20 -67.62 -0.01
C ARG A 3 32.31 -66.58 0.22
N GLN A 4 33.58 -66.86 -0.16
CA GLN A 4 34.70 -65.93 0.05
C GLN A 4 34.96 -64.92 -1.08
N LYS A 5 34.41 -65.12 -2.29
CA LYS A 5 34.68 -64.20 -3.42
C LYS A 5 33.82 -62.93 -3.40
N LEU A 6 32.60 -62.97 -2.85
CA LEU A 6 31.67 -61.83 -2.90
C LEU A 6 32.07 -60.67 -1.96
N ALA A 7 32.53 -60.99 -0.74
CA ALA A 7 32.91 -60.00 0.28
C ALA A 7 34.16 -59.16 -0.08
N ARG A 8 34.99 -59.64 -1.02
CA ARG A 8 36.19 -58.92 -1.47
C ARG A 8 35.88 -57.86 -2.54
N SER A 9 34.77 -58.03 -3.28
CA SER A 9 34.34 -57.11 -4.34
C SER A 9 33.74 -55.82 -3.77
N THR A 10 32.79 -55.94 -2.83
CA THR A 10 32.12 -54.77 -2.22
C THR A 10 33.10 -53.85 -1.50
N ARG A 11 34.09 -54.40 -0.77
CA ARG A 11 35.10 -53.61 -0.06
C ARG A 11 35.98 -52.76 -1.00
N SER A 12 36.21 -53.24 -2.23
CA SER A 12 36.93 -52.48 -3.27
C SER A 12 36.09 -51.31 -3.82
N ILE A 13 34.77 -51.52 -3.96
CA ILE A 13 33.83 -50.49 -4.44
C ILE A 13 33.68 -49.37 -3.41
N TYR A 14 33.50 -49.70 -2.12
CA TYR A 14 33.43 -48.70 -1.05
C TYR A 14 34.74 -47.91 -0.89
N LEU A 15 35.90 -48.54 -1.07
CA LEU A 15 37.19 -47.84 -1.06
C LEU A 15 37.31 -46.88 -2.26
N GLY A 16 36.87 -47.31 -3.44
CA GLY A 16 36.81 -46.45 -4.64
C GLY A 16 35.89 -45.23 -4.45
N LEU A 17 34.70 -45.42 -3.89
CA LEU A 17 33.76 -44.34 -3.58
C LEU A 17 34.30 -43.38 -2.50
N ALA A 18 35.00 -43.88 -1.49
CA ALA A 18 35.65 -43.05 -0.47
C ALA A 18 36.79 -42.20 -1.07
N CYS A 19 37.63 -42.79 -1.93
CA CYS A 19 38.67 -42.04 -2.66
C CYS A 19 38.08 -41.00 -3.61
N LEU A 20 36.98 -41.31 -4.32
CA LEU A 20 36.29 -40.37 -5.21
C LEU A 20 35.73 -39.18 -4.43
N SER A 21 35.09 -39.45 -3.27
CA SER A 21 34.58 -38.42 -2.36
C SER A 21 35.70 -37.52 -1.84
N LEU A 22 36.82 -38.10 -1.40
CA LEU A 22 37.98 -37.34 -0.91
C LEU A 22 38.57 -36.45 -2.01
N ALA A 23 38.71 -36.96 -3.23
CA ALA A 23 39.19 -36.19 -4.38
C ALA A 23 38.26 -35.02 -4.72
N LEU A 24 36.93 -35.23 -4.65
CA LEU A 24 35.94 -34.17 -4.87
C LEU A 24 36.04 -33.05 -3.82
N HIS A 25 36.20 -33.41 -2.54
CA HIS A 25 36.36 -32.44 -1.45
C HIS A 25 37.68 -31.67 -1.56
N LEU A 26 38.78 -32.31 -1.97
CA LEU A 26 40.06 -31.64 -2.21
C LEU A 26 39.99 -30.66 -3.40
N LEU A 27 39.29 -31.03 -4.48
CA LEU A 27 39.02 -30.12 -5.60
C LEU A 27 38.20 -28.90 -5.17
N LEU A 28 37.15 -29.10 -4.37
CA LEU A 28 36.33 -28.03 -3.80
C LEU A 28 37.15 -27.11 -2.89
N ALA A 29 38.01 -27.67 -2.03
CA ALA A 29 38.91 -26.90 -1.18
C ALA A 29 39.90 -26.05 -2.01
N PHE A 30 40.54 -26.63 -3.03
CA PHE A 30 41.42 -25.89 -3.95
C PHE A 30 40.67 -24.76 -4.68
N PHE A 31 39.45 -25.02 -5.15
CA PHE A 31 38.62 -24.01 -5.79
C PHE A 31 38.31 -22.86 -4.82
N CYS A 32 37.86 -23.15 -3.60
CA CYS A 32 37.63 -22.15 -2.56
C CYS A 32 38.90 -21.33 -2.22
N LEU A 33 40.07 -21.96 -2.12
CA LEU A 33 41.33 -21.24 -1.90
C LEU A 33 41.69 -20.30 -3.07
N SER A 34 41.49 -20.73 -4.32
CA SER A 34 41.74 -19.87 -5.48
C SER A 34 40.76 -18.68 -5.58
N VAL A 35 39.51 -18.85 -5.12
CA VAL A 35 38.53 -17.75 -5.01
C VAL A 35 38.89 -16.78 -3.88
N LEU A 36 39.38 -17.25 -2.73
CA LEU A 36 39.87 -16.33 -1.68
C LEU A 36 41.11 -15.52 -2.12
N GLN A 37 42.03 -16.12 -2.87
CA GLN A 37 43.25 -15.42 -3.32
C GLN A 37 42.99 -14.31 -4.35
N THR A 38 41.85 -14.34 -5.05
CA THR A 38 41.49 -13.33 -6.07
C THR A 38 40.71 -12.14 -5.53
N VAL A 39 40.25 -12.17 -4.27
CA VAL A 39 39.44 -11.09 -3.66
C VAL A 39 40.29 -10.13 -2.79
N CYS A 40 41.52 -10.49 -2.43
CA CYS A 40 42.39 -9.67 -1.58
C CYS A 40 43.44 -8.86 -2.36
N VAL A 41 43.00 -7.88 -3.16
CA VAL A 41 43.83 -6.76 -3.62
C VAL A 41 43.23 -5.46 -3.11
N LEU A 42 43.80 -4.91 -2.03
CA LEU A 42 43.38 -3.64 -1.45
C LEU A 42 43.99 -2.47 -2.25
N PRO A 43 43.22 -1.43 -2.62
CA PRO A 43 43.82 -0.21 -3.19
C PRO A 43 44.60 0.54 -2.10
N THR A 44 45.90 0.74 -2.30
CA THR A 44 46.73 1.53 -1.38
C THR A 44 46.36 3.01 -1.40
N SER A 45 46.00 3.54 -0.25
CA SER A 45 45.83 4.97 0.00
C SER A 45 47.18 5.70 0.07
N SER A 46 47.34 6.78 -0.70
CA SER A 46 48.42 7.75 -0.48
C SER A 46 47.92 9.18 -0.71
N SER A 47 47.76 9.91 0.40
CA SER A 47 47.45 11.34 0.40
C SER A 47 48.61 12.13 0.99
N SER A 48 49.22 13.04 0.22
CA SER A 48 49.60 14.39 0.69
C SER A 48 50.31 15.26 -0.35
N SER A 49 49.89 16.53 -0.40
CA SER A 49 50.69 17.73 -0.71
C SER A 49 51.62 17.78 -1.94
N SER A 50 51.33 18.71 -2.86
CA SER A 50 52.03 20.00 -2.86
C SER A 50 51.40 21.02 -3.81
N SER A 51 51.55 22.30 -3.47
CA SER A 51 51.05 23.46 -4.22
C SER A 51 52.21 24.37 -4.62
N SER A 52 52.36 24.71 -5.91
CA SER A 52 53.12 25.89 -6.32
C SER A 52 52.80 26.35 -7.76
N ILE A 53 52.94 27.67 -7.94
CA ILE A 53 52.55 28.52 -9.08
C ILE A 53 53.68 28.57 -10.15
N PRO A 54 53.41 28.97 -11.42
CA PRO A 54 54.18 28.54 -12.60
C PRO A 54 55.15 29.58 -13.17
N ARG A 55 55.91 29.18 -14.22
CA ARG A 55 56.61 30.00 -15.25
C ARG A 55 56.97 29.06 -16.44
N THR A 56 56.57 29.35 -17.68
CA THR A 56 57.38 29.97 -18.77
C THR A 56 58.80 29.33 -18.92
N ASP A 57 59.28 28.89 -20.09
CA ASP A 57 59.11 29.53 -21.41
C ASP A 57 59.43 28.63 -22.65
N THR A 58 58.95 29.10 -23.81
CA THR A 58 59.39 28.91 -25.23
C THR A 58 60.09 27.66 -25.85
N GLN A 59 59.50 27.24 -26.99
CA GLN A 59 60.08 27.05 -28.35
C GLN A 59 60.36 25.66 -28.99
N HIS A 60 59.75 25.50 -30.20
CA HIS A 60 60.11 24.67 -31.37
C HIS A 60 60.14 23.12 -31.24
N SER A 61 59.75 22.30 -32.24
CA SER A 61 59.38 22.54 -33.66
C SER A 61 58.46 21.42 -34.24
N GLN A 62 57.77 21.72 -35.36
CA GLN A 62 57.45 20.90 -36.57
C GLN A 62 57.38 19.34 -36.49
N SER A 63 56.50 18.60 -37.20
CA SER A 63 55.44 18.91 -38.21
C SER A 63 54.78 17.62 -38.77
N ILE A 64 53.47 17.66 -39.15
CA ILE A 64 52.80 16.86 -40.24
C ILE A 64 52.76 15.30 -40.02
N SER A 65 51.76 14.46 -40.32
CA SER A 65 50.54 14.34 -41.18
C SER A 65 49.66 13.16 -40.63
N HIS A 66 48.46 12.75 -41.08
CA HIS A 66 47.41 13.19 -42.03
C HIS A 66 46.09 12.40 -41.72
N SER A 67 44.91 12.89 -42.16
CA SER A 67 43.66 12.14 -42.50
C SER A 67 42.93 11.32 -41.40
N SER A 68 41.60 11.12 -41.42
CA SER A 68 40.55 11.54 -42.37
C SER A 68 39.16 11.64 -41.70
N SER A 69 38.32 12.51 -42.28
CA SER A 69 36.91 12.75 -42.00
C SER A 69 35.95 11.59 -42.32
N PHE A 70 34.82 11.52 -41.62
CA PHE A 70 33.52 11.13 -42.21
C PHE A 70 32.37 11.98 -41.64
N SER A 71 31.23 11.96 -42.32
CA SER A 71 30.35 13.14 -42.45
C SER A 71 28.88 12.87 -42.12
N ALA A 72 28.12 13.96 -41.92
CA ALA A 72 26.66 14.09 -42.03
C ALA A 72 25.80 13.34 -40.97
N ALA A 73 24.55 13.76 -40.68
CA ALA A 73 23.90 15.08 -40.75
C ALA A 73 22.55 14.99 -39.99
N SER A 74 22.07 16.09 -39.40
CA SER A 74 20.62 16.33 -39.24
C SER A 74 20.32 17.81 -39.00
N SER A 75 19.10 18.23 -39.31
CA SER A 75 18.73 19.61 -39.61
C SER A 75 18.18 20.42 -38.43
N SER A 76 18.57 21.68 -38.43
CA SER A 76 17.97 22.83 -37.76
C SER A 76 16.43 22.87 -37.68
N HIS A 77 15.91 23.42 -36.59
CA HIS A 77 14.95 24.54 -36.66
C HIS A 77 15.28 25.60 -35.59
N LYS A 78 15.07 26.88 -35.93
CA LYS A 78 15.52 28.05 -35.15
C LYS A 78 14.46 28.54 -34.15
N LEU A 79 14.90 29.10 -33.01
CA LEU A 79 14.21 30.20 -32.33
C LEU A 79 14.99 31.52 -32.58
N PRO A 80 14.33 32.69 -32.55
CA PRO A 80 14.98 33.99 -32.76
C PRO A 80 15.44 34.67 -31.46
N THR A 81 16.51 35.45 -31.58
CA THR A 81 17.09 36.35 -30.54
C THR A 81 17.04 37.80 -31.07
N ILE A 82 17.13 38.82 -30.18
CA ILE A 82 17.59 40.23 -30.35
C ILE A 82 16.67 41.23 -29.59
N PRO A 83 17.17 42.26 -28.87
CA PRO A 83 18.47 42.43 -28.20
C PRO A 83 18.37 43.02 -26.76
N GLN A 84 19.51 43.23 -26.10
CA GLN A 84 19.66 44.17 -24.98
C GLN A 84 20.07 45.56 -25.48
N ASN A 85 19.84 46.59 -24.66
CA ASN A 85 20.55 47.87 -24.75
C ASN A 85 20.82 48.38 -23.32
N GLU A 86 22.07 48.72 -23.01
CA GLU A 86 22.49 49.33 -21.75
C GLU A 86 22.52 50.85 -21.86
N GLU A 87 22.37 51.57 -20.75
CA GLU A 87 23.05 52.86 -20.57
C GLU A 87 23.36 53.15 -19.09
N HIS A 88 24.51 53.78 -18.81
CA HIS A 88 25.05 54.02 -17.48
C HIS A 88 24.65 55.39 -16.89
N HIS A 89 24.56 55.54 -15.56
CA HIS A 89 25.63 56.21 -14.77
C HIS A 89 25.31 56.57 -13.29
N LYS A 90 26.31 56.25 -12.43
CA LYS A 90 26.90 57.03 -11.31
C LYS A 90 26.09 57.43 -10.05
N LEU A 91 26.68 57.06 -8.92
CA LEU A 91 26.46 57.61 -7.57
C LEU A 91 26.98 59.05 -7.42
N ASN A 92 26.42 59.81 -6.46
CA ASN A 92 27.25 60.40 -5.39
C ASN A 92 26.44 60.81 -4.15
N ALA A 93 27.13 60.96 -3.00
CA ALA A 93 26.54 61.17 -1.68
C ALA A 93 26.77 62.58 -1.10
N ASN A 94 26.18 62.81 0.09
CA ASN A 94 26.42 63.85 1.11
C ASN A 94 25.36 64.96 1.25
N ASN A 95 24.66 64.97 2.40
CA ASN A 95 25.00 65.92 3.47
C ASN A 95 24.29 65.62 4.81
N LEU A 96 25.03 65.78 5.91
CA LEU A 96 24.55 65.75 7.30
C LEU A 96 23.80 67.04 7.69
N ARG A 97 22.95 66.96 8.72
CA ARG A 97 22.93 67.97 9.80
C ARG A 97 22.54 67.37 11.16
N HIS A 98 23.34 67.67 12.18
CA HIS A 98 23.18 67.28 13.59
C HIS A 98 22.37 68.31 14.41
N LYS A 99 21.71 67.82 15.48
CA LYS A 99 21.91 68.23 16.89
C LYS A 99 21.16 67.23 17.79
N GLU A 100 21.77 66.46 18.69
CA GLU A 100 22.39 66.83 19.99
C GLU A 100 21.42 67.57 20.94
N LYS A 101 21.23 67.21 22.23
CA LYS A 101 22.19 66.57 23.17
C LYS A 101 21.55 65.95 24.44
N ASP A 102 22.29 65.01 25.08
CA ASP A 102 22.45 64.74 26.54
C ASP A 102 21.22 64.36 27.45
N SER A 103 21.33 63.52 28.50
CA SER A 103 22.46 62.80 29.16
C SER A 103 22.04 61.51 29.93
N PHE A 104 23.03 60.79 30.49
CA PHE A 104 22.96 59.46 31.16
C PHE A 104 22.31 59.42 32.56
N SER A 105 21.70 58.29 32.97
CA SER A 105 22.30 57.31 33.93
C SER A 105 21.36 56.21 34.51
N ASN A 106 21.92 55.00 34.65
CA ASN A 106 21.70 53.88 35.59
C ASN A 106 20.30 53.34 36.04
N VAL A 107 20.05 52.09 35.64
CA VAL A 107 19.66 50.90 36.46
C VAL A 107 18.57 51.03 37.56
N THR A 108 17.37 50.46 37.33
CA THR A 108 16.86 49.31 38.14
C THR A 108 15.60 48.62 37.55
N GLU A 109 15.57 47.29 37.70
CA GLU A 109 14.45 46.34 37.86
C GLU A 109 12.99 46.55 37.36
N LYS A 110 12.46 45.42 36.85
CA LYS A 110 11.13 44.79 37.06
C LYS A 110 10.01 44.89 35.99
N LYS A 111 9.52 43.69 35.67
CA LYS A 111 8.21 43.30 35.09
C LYS A 111 7.85 43.81 33.69
N GLN A 112 8.39 43.10 32.70
CA GLN A 112 7.81 43.06 31.36
C GLN A 112 6.46 42.32 31.40
N LYS A 113 5.37 43.03 31.14
CA LYS A 113 4.10 42.41 30.71
C LYS A 113 4.34 41.79 29.33
N GLN A 114 3.99 40.51 29.16
CA GLN A 114 3.80 39.95 27.83
C GLN A 114 2.35 39.49 27.69
N ILE A 115 1.55 40.34 27.06
CA ILE A 115 0.25 39.96 26.50
C ILE A 115 0.58 39.06 25.29
N GLY A 116 0.23 37.77 25.39
CA GLY A 116 0.70 36.74 24.47
C GLY A 116 -0.43 35.90 23.89
N VAL A 117 -1.06 36.42 22.84
CA VAL A 117 -1.65 35.65 21.72
C VAL A 117 -2.47 34.40 22.11
N GLY A 118 -3.44 34.56 23.02
CA GLY A 118 -4.41 33.51 23.36
C GLY A 118 -5.76 33.59 22.61
N GLU A 119 -6.08 34.73 22.01
CA GLU A 119 -7.42 35.05 21.48
C GLU A 119 -7.36 35.70 20.08
N LEU A 120 -6.73 35.02 19.12
CA LEU A 120 -6.82 35.43 17.70
C LEU A 120 -6.93 34.25 16.72
N ILE A 121 -7.49 33.13 17.19
CA ILE A 121 -7.99 32.03 16.33
C ILE A 121 -9.51 31.87 16.57
N GLN A 122 -10.26 32.96 16.38
CA GLN A 122 -11.71 32.88 16.25
C GLN A 122 -12.10 32.74 14.77
N LYS A 123 -12.31 31.48 14.36
CA LYS A 123 -13.18 31.04 13.26
C LYS A 123 -13.32 31.98 12.04
N VAL A 124 -12.50 31.73 11.02
CA VAL A 124 -13.10 31.50 9.69
C VAL A 124 -13.30 30.00 9.58
N LYS A 125 -14.49 29.51 9.96
CA LYS A 125 -14.83 28.08 9.85
C LYS A 125 -15.11 27.78 8.38
N GLY A 126 -14.05 27.55 7.60
CA GLY A 126 -14.15 27.16 6.20
C GLY A 126 -15.05 25.94 6.03
N TRP A 127 -15.80 25.90 4.93
CA TRP A 127 -16.68 24.78 4.61
C TRP A 127 -15.82 23.53 4.36
N SER A 128 -16.01 22.49 5.18
CA SER A 128 -15.41 21.17 4.97
C SER A 128 -15.85 20.61 3.61
N LYS A 129 -14.89 20.35 2.71
CA LYS A 129 -15.18 19.76 1.40
C LYS A 129 -15.55 18.28 1.55
N LEU A 130 -14.93 17.59 2.51
CA LEU A 130 -15.24 16.21 2.86
C LEU A 130 -16.68 16.05 3.39
N GLU A 131 -17.11 16.93 4.30
CA GLU A 131 -18.49 16.95 4.81
C GLU A 131 -19.48 17.27 3.68
N ALA A 132 -19.13 18.21 2.79
CA ALA A 132 -19.94 18.52 1.61
C ALA A 132 -20.08 17.31 0.68
N LEU A 133 -18.97 16.62 0.38
CA LEU A 133 -18.94 15.42 -0.46
C LEU A 133 -19.87 14.34 0.09
N PHE A 134 -19.74 14.03 1.38
CA PHE A 134 -20.53 12.98 2.02
C PHE A 134 -22.00 13.36 2.28
N LYS A 135 -22.38 14.63 2.14
CA LYS A 135 -23.78 15.11 2.07
C LYS A 135 -24.34 15.12 0.65
N HIS A 136 -23.51 15.04 -0.39
CA HIS A 136 -23.97 15.07 -1.78
C HIS A 136 -24.86 13.85 -2.11
N PRO A 137 -25.93 13.98 -2.92
CA PRO A 137 -26.84 12.88 -3.24
C PRO A 137 -26.16 11.60 -3.77
N LEU A 138 -25.09 11.72 -4.57
CA LEU A 138 -24.32 10.58 -5.09
C LEU A 138 -23.64 9.70 -4.02
N TYR A 139 -23.50 10.18 -2.79
CA TYR A 139 -22.99 9.44 -1.62
C TYR A 139 -24.10 9.00 -0.66
N ASN A 140 -25.35 9.31 -1.02
CA ASN A 140 -26.56 9.08 -0.24
C ASN A 140 -27.69 8.48 -1.09
N LEU A 141 -27.35 7.88 -2.24
CA LEU A 141 -28.25 7.03 -3.01
C LEU A 141 -28.83 5.97 -2.06
N PRO A 142 -30.11 5.60 -2.22
CA PRO A 142 -30.64 4.41 -1.56
C PRO A 142 -29.80 3.17 -1.93
N SER A 143 -29.95 2.12 -1.13
CA SER A 143 -29.46 0.79 -1.45
C SER A 143 -30.65 -0.16 -1.56
N PRO A 144 -30.55 -1.27 -2.31
CA PRO A 144 -31.54 -2.34 -2.24
C PRO A 144 -31.78 -2.78 -0.79
N GLU A 145 -33.02 -3.13 -0.45
CA GLU A 145 -33.35 -3.66 0.87
C GLU A 145 -32.68 -5.03 1.04
N LEU A 146 -31.76 -5.11 2.00
CA LEU A 146 -30.91 -6.28 2.23
C LEU A 146 -31.76 -7.47 2.65
N GLN A 147 -31.77 -8.51 1.83
CA GLN A 147 -32.45 -9.78 2.12
C GLN A 147 -31.63 -10.62 3.11
N ASP A 148 -32.22 -11.73 3.57
CA ASP A 148 -31.57 -12.56 4.59
C ASP A 148 -30.21 -13.13 4.14
N ASP A 149 -30.13 -13.53 2.87
CA ASP A 149 -28.91 -14.04 2.22
C ASP A 149 -27.91 -12.95 1.79
N ASP A 150 -28.21 -11.67 2.04
CA ASP A 150 -27.31 -10.55 1.76
C ASP A 150 -26.36 -10.24 2.92
N TRP A 151 -26.56 -10.84 4.09
CA TRP A 151 -25.69 -10.67 5.26
C TRP A 151 -24.65 -11.79 5.32
N LEU A 152 -23.36 -11.45 5.53
CA LEU A 152 -22.31 -12.46 5.54
C LEU A 152 -22.44 -13.41 6.74
N LEU A 153 -22.48 -12.83 7.95
CA LEU A 153 -22.59 -13.52 9.22
C LEU A 153 -23.90 -13.18 9.91
N ARG A 154 -24.41 -14.11 10.73
CA ARG A 154 -25.62 -13.96 11.55
C ARG A 154 -25.42 -14.64 12.89
N LEU A 155 -25.98 -14.08 13.94
CA LEU A 155 -26.06 -14.74 15.25
C LEU A 155 -27.20 -15.76 15.21
N LYS A 156 -26.95 -16.99 15.69
CA LYS A 156 -28.00 -18.01 15.85
C LYS A 156 -28.97 -17.51 16.93
N THR A 157 -30.25 -17.34 16.60
CA THR A 157 -31.28 -17.08 17.61
C THR A 157 -31.59 -18.35 18.41
N ASN A 158 -32.06 -18.20 19.65
CA ASN A 158 -32.35 -19.34 20.55
C ASN A 158 -33.42 -20.32 20.04
N GLU A 159 -34.15 -19.97 18.98
CA GLU A 159 -35.11 -20.86 18.32
C GLU A 159 -34.40 -21.80 17.34
N HIS A 160 -33.50 -21.30 16.49
CA HIS A 160 -32.70 -22.13 15.56
C HIS A 160 -31.72 -23.08 16.28
N ALA A 161 -31.32 -22.77 17.51
CA ALA A 161 -30.50 -23.66 18.32
C ALA A 161 -31.24 -24.95 18.76
N ARG A 162 -32.58 -24.98 18.70
CA ARG A 162 -33.39 -26.16 19.09
C ARG A 162 -33.64 -27.14 17.95
N ASP A 163 -33.75 -26.65 16.71
CA ASP A 163 -34.01 -27.51 15.55
C ASP A 163 -32.75 -28.22 15.02
N ILE A 164 -31.56 -27.63 15.20
CA ILE A 164 -30.30 -28.22 14.71
C ILE A 164 -29.71 -29.25 15.70
N GLY A 165 -30.07 -29.18 16.99
CA GLY A 165 -29.56 -30.09 18.02
C GLY A 165 -29.88 -31.58 17.79
N SER A 166 -30.85 -31.89 16.92
CA SER A 166 -31.16 -33.27 16.47
C SER A 166 -30.44 -33.72 15.20
N GLU A 167 -29.78 -32.83 14.45
CA GLU A 167 -29.04 -33.19 13.22
C GLU A 167 -27.52 -33.26 13.41
N GLU A 168 -26.96 -32.58 14.42
CA GLU A 168 -25.51 -32.60 14.70
C GLU A 168 -25.07 -33.91 15.39
N GLU A 169 -25.93 -34.56 16.19
CA GLU A 169 -25.60 -35.84 16.87
C GLU A 169 -25.42 -37.05 15.91
N GLU A 170 -26.01 -37.03 14.70
CA GLU A 170 -25.89 -38.14 13.74
C GLU A 170 -24.69 -38.05 12.78
N ARG A 171 -23.88 -36.97 12.84
CA ARG A 171 -22.79 -36.72 11.87
C ARG A 171 -21.36 -36.91 12.39
N GLU A 172 -21.15 -37.14 13.68
CA GLU A 172 -19.79 -37.33 14.22
C GLU A 172 -19.20 -38.73 13.90
N GLU A 173 -20.03 -39.72 13.55
CA GLU A 173 -19.56 -41.04 13.08
C GLU A 173 -19.40 -41.08 11.54
N THR A 174 -18.36 -40.43 10.97
CA THR A 174 -17.51 -40.90 9.83
C THR A 174 -16.77 -39.78 9.08
N SER A 175 -15.54 -39.46 9.49
CA SER A 175 -14.42 -39.24 8.55
C SER A 175 -13.10 -39.12 9.29
N ASP A 176 -12.23 -40.11 9.12
CA ASP A 176 -10.85 -40.06 9.59
C ASP A 176 -9.89 -39.71 8.44
N ASP A 177 -8.79 -39.05 8.81
CA ASP A 177 -7.51 -38.87 8.11
C ASP A 177 -7.22 -37.63 7.20
N ASP A 178 -6.01 -37.12 7.45
CA ASP A 178 -5.12 -36.26 6.65
C ASP A 178 -5.47 -34.78 6.29
N SER A 179 -5.35 -33.87 7.28
CA SER A 179 -4.74 -32.55 7.02
C SER A 179 -3.87 -32.04 8.18
N HIS A 180 -2.55 -31.98 7.96
CA HIS A 180 -1.56 -31.77 9.02
C HIS A 180 -1.21 -30.29 9.28
N TRP A 181 -1.98 -29.62 10.15
CA TRP A 181 -1.54 -28.39 10.84
C TRP A 181 -1.87 -28.45 12.33
N GLN A 182 -0.91 -28.93 13.13
CA GLN A 182 -1.01 -28.94 14.59
C GLN A 182 -0.96 -27.51 15.15
N SER A 183 -2.12 -27.04 15.61
CA SER A 183 -2.24 -25.90 16.52
C SER A 183 -1.65 -26.28 17.88
N ALA A 184 -0.54 -25.66 18.27
CA ALA A 184 0.01 -25.81 19.62
C ALA A 184 -0.79 -24.96 20.62
N SER A 185 -2.04 -25.34 20.86
CA SER A 185 -2.96 -24.80 21.86
C SER A 185 -4.14 -25.76 22.09
N GLU A 186 -3.82 -27.01 22.44
CA GLU A 186 -4.78 -27.88 23.13
C GLU A 186 -4.69 -27.57 24.65
N GLU A 187 -5.84 -27.60 25.31
CA GLU A 187 -6.00 -27.53 26.77
C GLU A 187 -5.60 -26.22 27.50
N GLU A 188 -6.15 -25.07 27.07
CA GLU A 188 -6.79 -24.19 28.06
C GLU A 188 -8.24 -23.91 27.62
N ASP A 189 -9.17 -24.21 28.52
CA ASP A 189 -10.62 -24.11 28.37
C ASP A 189 -11.02 -22.72 27.85
N TYR A 190 -11.41 -22.63 26.57
CA TYR A 190 -11.97 -21.40 26.03
C TYR A 190 -13.36 -21.22 26.63
N ASP A 191 -13.45 -20.37 27.66
CA ASP A 191 -14.71 -19.87 28.22
C ASP A 191 -15.70 -19.66 27.08
N LYS A 192 -16.80 -20.42 27.12
CA LYS A 192 -17.82 -20.46 26.07
C LYS A 192 -18.50 -19.09 26.02
N VAL A 193 -17.92 -18.16 25.25
CA VAL A 193 -18.33 -16.76 25.25
C VAL A 193 -19.78 -16.68 24.78
N ASP A 194 -20.66 -16.44 25.75
CA ASP A 194 -22.08 -16.27 25.55
C ASP A 194 -22.29 -14.88 24.96
N TRP A 195 -22.03 -14.76 23.65
CA TRP A 195 -22.16 -13.52 22.89
C TRP A 195 -23.64 -13.11 22.91
N THR A 196 -23.99 -12.27 23.88
CA THR A 196 -25.34 -11.77 24.09
C THR A 196 -25.91 -11.17 22.80
N ASN A 197 -27.20 -11.35 22.55
CA ASN A 197 -27.88 -10.79 21.38
C ASN A 197 -27.96 -9.23 21.38
N ASP A 198 -27.40 -8.57 22.39
CA ASP A 198 -27.34 -7.12 22.51
C ASP A 198 -26.12 -6.55 21.77
N VAL A 199 -26.40 -5.95 20.61
CA VAL A 199 -25.40 -5.35 19.70
C VAL A 199 -24.58 -4.27 20.39
N ASP A 200 -25.12 -3.53 21.37
CA ASP A 200 -24.38 -2.46 22.05
C ASP A 200 -23.24 -2.98 22.94
N THR A 201 -23.25 -4.28 23.27
CA THR A 201 -22.18 -4.92 24.03
C THR A 201 -21.02 -5.45 23.17
N HIS A 202 -21.21 -5.57 21.85
CA HIS A 202 -20.23 -6.20 20.96
C HIS A 202 -19.02 -5.29 20.68
N PRO A 203 -17.79 -5.84 20.69
CA PRO A 203 -16.60 -5.05 20.36
C PRO A 203 -16.68 -4.52 18.91
N PRO A 204 -16.08 -3.36 18.59
CA PRO A 204 -16.24 -2.73 17.28
C PRO A 204 -15.85 -3.60 16.08
N TRP A 205 -14.89 -4.51 16.25
CA TRP A 205 -14.47 -5.46 15.22
C TRP A 205 -15.55 -6.51 14.91
N LEU A 206 -16.31 -6.97 15.91
CA LEU A 206 -17.38 -7.95 15.73
C LEU A 206 -18.58 -7.30 15.04
N ARG A 207 -18.95 -6.08 15.45
CA ARG A 207 -19.98 -5.30 14.74
C ARG A 207 -19.60 -5.02 13.29
N PHE A 208 -18.32 -4.82 12.99
CA PHE A 208 -17.84 -4.74 11.61
C PHE A 208 -18.01 -6.07 10.86
N HIS A 209 -17.66 -7.21 11.46
CA HIS A 209 -17.86 -8.54 10.85
C HIS A 209 -19.33 -8.87 10.57
N LEU A 210 -20.22 -8.55 11.52
CA LEU A 210 -21.68 -8.72 11.38
C LEU A 210 -22.28 -7.72 10.37
N GLY A 211 -21.65 -6.55 10.19
CA GLY A 211 -22.07 -5.51 9.24
C GLY A 211 -21.70 -5.76 7.77
N ILE A 212 -20.96 -6.84 7.46
CA ILE A 212 -20.56 -7.15 6.07
C ILE A 212 -21.78 -7.67 5.28
N SER A 213 -22.08 -7.00 4.16
CA SER A 213 -23.18 -7.35 3.27
C SER A 213 -22.69 -7.85 1.90
N ARG A 214 -23.61 -8.27 1.02
CA ARG A 214 -23.36 -8.63 -0.39
C ARG A 214 -22.77 -7.49 -1.22
N TRP A 215 -23.07 -6.24 -0.85
CA TRP A 215 -22.84 -5.07 -1.70
C TRP A 215 -21.68 -4.17 -1.23
N GLU A 216 -21.42 -4.14 0.07
CA GLU A 216 -20.30 -3.39 0.67
C GLU A 216 -19.71 -4.07 1.90
N LEU A 217 -18.43 -3.81 2.15
CA LEU A 217 -17.69 -4.35 3.29
C LEU A 217 -18.02 -3.62 4.61
N TYR A 218 -18.42 -2.35 4.52
CA TYR A 218 -18.89 -1.55 5.65
C TYR A 218 -19.78 -0.40 5.14
N ASN A 219 -20.83 -0.07 5.87
CA ASN A 219 -21.62 1.11 5.57
C ASN A 219 -20.87 2.37 6.04
N ARG A 220 -20.56 3.29 5.11
CA ARG A 220 -19.87 4.56 5.40
C ARG A 220 -20.57 5.43 6.47
N LYS A 221 -21.89 5.28 6.64
CA LYS A 221 -22.70 6.04 7.61
C LYS A 221 -22.74 5.40 9.00
N ASP A 222 -22.26 4.16 9.14
CA ASP A 222 -22.27 3.43 10.41
C ASP A 222 -21.29 4.08 11.41
N PRO A 223 -21.75 4.53 12.59
CA PRO A 223 -20.87 5.07 13.63
C PRO A 223 -19.84 4.04 14.13
N ASN A 224 -20.07 2.74 13.96
CA ASN A 224 -19.10 1.71 14.31
C ASN A 224 -17.80 1.81 13.50
N LEU A 225 -17.81 2.37 12.28
CA LEU A 225 -16.59 2.58 11.50
C LEU A 225 -15.58 3.47 12.24
N ALA A 226 -16.06 4.56 12.86
CA ALA A 226 -15.23 5.46 13.66
C ALA A 226 -14.80 4.81 14.99
N GLN A 227 -15.64 3.97 15.59
CA GLN A 227 -15.31 3.22 16.81
C GLN A 227 -14.24 2.15 16.54
N LEU A 228 -14.28 1.48 15.39
CA LEU A 228 -13.29 0.48 14.98
C LEU A 228 -11.93 1.11 14.64
N THR A 229 -11.89 2.21 13.88
CA THR A 229 -10.60 2.87 13.60
C THR A 229 -9.99 3.45 14.88
N HIS A 230 -10.80 4.01 15.78
CA HIS A 230 -10.34 4.42 17.11
C HIS A 230 -9.80 3.25 17.93
N TYR A 231 -10.52 2.12 17.98
CA TYR A 231 -10.08 0.90 18.66
C TYR A 231 -8.73 0.41 18.13
N LEU A 232 -8.56 0.27 16.81
CA LEU A 232 -7.29 -0.13 16.21
C LEU A 232 -6.13 0.83 16.56
N ALA A 233 -6.41 2.14 16.58
CA ALA A 233 -5.42 3.17 16.89
C ALA A 233 -4.98 3.16 18.37
N THR A 234 -5.89 2.94 19.31
CA THR A 234 -5.65 3.19 20.76
C THR A 234 -5.58 1.93 21.62
N GLN A 235 -6.27 0.85 21.24
CA GLN A 235 -6.41 -0.33 22.10
C GLN A 235 -5.04 -0.96 22.40
N ARG A 236 -4.85 -1.42 23.64
CA ARG A 236 -3.63 -2.13 24.04
C ARG A 236 -3.41 -3.38 23.17
N ILE A 237 -2.20 -3.55 22.64
CA ILE A 237 -1.82 -4.77 21.94
C ILE A 237 -1.46 -5.85 22.99
N LEU A 238 -1.99 -7.06 22.81
CA LEU A 238 -1.75 -8.21 23.69
C LEU A 238 -0.76 -9.22 23.08
N GLY A 239 -0.72 -9.33 21.76
CA GLY A 239 0.19 -10.25 21.07
C GLY A 239 0.55 -9.76 19.68
N ALA A 240 1.76 -10.09 19.24
CA ALA A 240 2.26 -9.81 17.91
C ALA A 240 2.99 -11.05 17.38
N VAL A 241 2.53 -11.64 16.29
CA VAL A 241 3.17 -12.80 15.65
C VAL A 241 3.37 -12.54 14.16
N GLN A 242 4.33 -13.20 13.53
CA GLN A 242 4.57 -12.97 12.11
C GLN A 242 3.64 -13.81 11.24
N LYS A 243 3.00 -13.20 10.24
CA LYS A 243 2.19 -13.95 9.27
C LYS A 243 3.07 -14.93 8.49
N THR A 244 2.64 -16.18 8.39
CA THR A 244 3.27 -17.21 7.56
C THR A 244 2.93 -17.01 6.07
N GLY A 245 3.84 -17.45 5.20
CA GLY A 245 3.69 -17.40 3.74
C GLY A 245 3.61 -15.99 3.14
N GLY A 246 4.01 -14.95 3.88
CA GLY A 246 4.04 -13.57 3.38
C GLY A 246 5.26 -13.29 2.50
N THR A 247 5.05 -12.62 1.37
CA THR A 247 6.13 -12.18 0.47
C THR A 247 7.00 -11.09 1.10
N GLN A 248 6.40 -10.18 1.86
CA GLN A 248 7.10 -9.16 2.68
C GLN A 248 6.66 -9.23 4.15
N LEU A 249 7.29 -8.43 5.00
CA LEU A 249 7.09 -8.44 6.46
C LEU A 249 5.70 -7.94 6.84
N LYS A 250 4.84 -8.85 7.32
CA LYS A 250 3.49 -8.58 7.85
C LYS A 250 3.34 -9.26 9.21
N LEU A 251 2.82 -8.55 10.21
CA LEU A 251 2.52 -9.12 11.53
C LEU A 251 1.01 -9.25 11.74
N LEU A 252 0.58 -10.27 12.47
CA LEU A 252 -0.77 -10.38 13.02
C LEU A 252 -0.72 -9.86 14.45
N ILE A 253 -1.59 -8.89 14.74
CA ILE A 253 -1.71 -8.18 16.01
C ILE A 253 -3.01 -8.61 16.68
N SER A 254 -2.92 -9.01 17.93
CA SER A 254 -4.06 -9.40 18.76
C SER A 254 -4.35 -8.34 19.83
N PHE A 255 -5.61 -8.00 19.99
CA PHE A 255 -6.16 -7.07 20.97
C PHE A 255 -7.04 -7.81 22.00
N PRO A 256 -7.45 -7.17 23.11
CA PRO A 256 -8.47 -7.71 24.01
C PRO A 256 -9.78 -8.00 23.28
N ASN A 257 -10.57 -8.92 23.84
CA ASN A 257 -11.84 -9.39 23.28
C ASN A 257 -11.65 -9.96 21.86
N TYR A 258 -10.57 -10.72 21.65
CA TYR A 258 -10.22 -11.49 20.43
C TYR A 258 -10.06 -10.70 19.12
N GLY A 259 -10.11 -9.36 19.15
CA GLY A 259 -9.95 -8.53 17.96
C GLY A 259 -8.54 -8.68 17.34
N GLN A 260 -8.46 -8.72 16.02
CA GLN A 260 -7.18 -8.85 15.30
C GLN A 260 -7.00 -7.81 14.19
N ALA A 261 -5.74 -7.48 13.90
CA ALA A 261 -5.34 -6.64 12.77
C ALA A 261 -4.09 -7.16 12.06
N LEU A 262 -4.01 -6.90 10.76
CA LEU A 262 -2.79 -7.07 9.96
C LEU A 262 -1.95 -5.79 10.03
N LEU A 263 -0.74 -5.90 10.56
CA LEU A 263 0.23 -4.82 10.67
C LEU A 263 1.21 -4.87 9.50
N LYS A 264 1.38 -3.73 8.81
CA LYS A 264 2.51 -3.47 7.90
C LYS A 264 3.36 -2.31 8.43
N PRO A 265 4.68 -2.50 8.62
CA PRO A 265 5.55 -1.46 9.15
C PRO A 265 6.01 -0.47 8.07
N MET A 266 6.38 0.74 8.50
CA MET A 266 7.09 1.70 7.65
C MET A 266 8.43 1.11 7.18
N ARG A 267 8.58 0.97 5.86
CA ARG A 267 9.83 0.55 5.19
C ARG A 267 10.53 1.67 4.41
N GLN A 268 9.80 2.69 3.98
CA GLN A 268 10.33 3.81 3.20
C GLN A 268 9.80 5.14 3.76
N SER A 269 10.55 6.21 3.52
CA SER A 269 10.09 7.57 3.84
C SER A 269 8.84 7.92 3.04
N ARG A 270 7.99 8.80 3.60
CA ARG A 270 6.74 9.23 2.97
C ARG A 270 6.95 10.01 1.66
N ASP A 271 8.13 10.62 1.49
CA ASP A 271 8.55 11.35 0.28
C ASP A 271 9.40 10.50 -0.69
N ALA A 272 9.65 9.22 -0.40
CA ALA A 272 10.55 8.38 -1.20
C ALA A 272 9.82 7.68 -2.36
N GLU A 273 10.08 8.10 -3.60
CA GLU A 273 9.61 7.39 -4.78
C GLU A 273 10.35 6.04 -5.00
N THR A 274 9.64 5.04 -5.52
CA THR A 274 10.21 3.76 -5.98
C THR A 274 11.16 4.02 -7.15
N ASP A 275 12.41 3.56 -7.04
CA ASP A 275 13.41 3.63 -8.11
C ASP A 275 12.82 3.16 -9.45
N VAL A 276 13.00 3.94 -10.51
CA VAL A 276 12.41 3.72 -11.84
C VAL A 276 12.82 2.39 -12.50
N ASN A 277 13.94 1.81 -12.06
CA ASN A 277 14.47 0.53 -12.55
C ASN A 277 13.87 -0.69 -11.82
N LEU A 278 13.17 -0.49 -10.70
CA LEU A 278 12.48 -1.57 -10.00
C LEU A 278 11.20 -1.98 -10.74
N PHE A 279 11.07 -3.28 -10.98
CA PHE A 279 9.83 -3.92 -11.42
C PHE A 279 8.78 -3.88 -10.30
N TYR A 280 7.50 -3.84 -10.69
CA TYR A 280 6.34 -3.80 -9.78
C TYR A 280 6.38 -4.87 -8.66
N PHE A 281 6.80 -6.09 -8.97
CA PHE A 281 6.92 -7.20 -8.00
C PHE A 281 8.12 -7.05 -7.03
N SER A 282 9.04 -6.12 -7.30
CA SER A 282 10.20 -5.76 -6.47
C SER A 282 10.08 -4.36 -5.83
N ASP A 283 8.89 -3.77 -5.83
CA ASP A 283 8.59 -2.62 -4.98
C ASP A 283 8.46 -3.04 -3.50
N PHE A 284 8.51 -2.09 -2.57
CA PHE A 284 8.24 -2.35 -1.16
C PHE A 284 6.75 -2.19 -0.86
N GLU A 285 6.25 -2.92 0.14
CA GLU A 285 5.01 -2.58 0.79
C GLU A 285 5.22 -1.43 1.81
N ARG A 286 4.28 -0.49 1.83
CA ARG A 286 4.32 0.75 2.61
C ARG A 286 3.07 0.85 3.49
N HIS A 287 3.24 1.34 4.72
CA HIS A 287 2.13 1.54 5.66
C HIS A 287 1.17 2.64 5.21
N ASN A 288 1.73 3.78 4.78
CA ASN A 288 0.95 4.92 4.31
C ASN A 288 0.12 4.61 3.05
N ALA A 289 0.55 3.64 2.24
CA ALA A 289 -0.17 3.17 1.07
C ALA A 289 -1.47 2.42 1.44
N GLU A 290 -1.44 1.53 2.44
CA GLU A 290 -2.66 0.83 2.90
C GLU A 290 -3.68 1.79 3.52
N ILE A 291 -3.22 2.72 4.37
CA ILE A 291 -4.07 3.74 4.99
C ILE A 291 -4.68 4.63 3.90
N SER A 292 -3.86 5.11 2.97
CA SER A 292 -4.33 5.97 1.88
C SER A 292 -5.28 5.25 0.93
N ALA A 293 -5.05 3.96 0.64
CA ALA A 293 -5.97 3.17 -0.16
C ALA A 293 -7.36 3.12 0.49
N PHE A 294 -7.46 2.78 1.78
CA PHE A 294 -8.73 2.78 2.52
C PHE A 294 -9.47 4.13 2.45
N HIS A 295 -8.76 5.24 2.65
CA HIS A 295 -9.36 6.57 2.55
C HIS A 295 -9.81 6.90 1.12
N LEU A 296 -9.07 6.49 0.09
CA LEU A 296 -9.42 6.71 -1.32
C LEU A 296 -10.63 5.86 -1.76
N ASP A 297 -10.67 4.57 -1.38
CA ASP A 297 -11.78 3.65 -1.65
C ASP A 297 -13.10 4.16 -1.03
N ARG A 298 -13.02 4.69 0.20
CA ARG A 298 -14.13 5.38 0.89
C ARG A 298 -14.56 6.67 0.19
N LEU A 299 -13.62 7.42 -0.40
CA LEU A 299 -13.89 8.64 -1.15
C LEU A 299 -14.47 8.39 -2.54
N LEU A 300 -14.14 7.28 -3.19
CA LEU A 300 -14.82 6.80 -4.40
C LEU A 300 -16.19 6.16 -4.05
N GLY A 301 -16.41 5.88 -2.76
CA GLY A 301 -17.62 5.25 -2.22
C GLY A 301 -17.76 3.79 -2.65
N PHE A 302 -16.65 3.09 -2.84
CA PHE A 302 -16.63 1.66 -3.12
C PHE A 302 -16.88 0.85 -1.85
N ASN A 303 -16.28 1.25 -0.72
CA ASN A 303 -16.38 0.60 0.59
C ASN A 303 -15.97 -0.89 0.55
N ARG A 304 -14.81 -1.20 -0.07
CA ARG A 304 -14.31 -2.56 -0.36
C ARG A 304 -12.93 -2.88 0.25
N ILE A 305 -12.28 -1.90 0.89
CA ILE A 305 -11.04 -2.09 1.67
C ILE A 305 -11.39 -2.21 3.16
N PRO A 306 -10.89 -3.23 3.91
CA PRO A 306 -11.09 -3.31 5.36
C PRO A 306 -10.59 -2.03 6.05
N PRO A 307 -11.23 -1.55 7.13
CA PRO A 307 -10.78 -0.33 7.81
C PRO A 307 -9.30 -0.39 8.21
N VAL A 308 -8.51 0.58 7.72
CA VAL A 308 -7.07 0.70 8.00
C VAL A 308 -6.81 2.01 8.75
N VAL A 309 -5.99 1.96 9.79
CA VAL A 309 -5.56 3.15 10.55
C VAL A 309 -4.05 3.15 10.75
N GLY A 310 -3.46 4.33 10.79
CA GLY A 310 -2.09 4.56 11.20
C GLY A 310 -1.93 4.51 12.72
N ARG A 311 -0.81 3.93 13.17
CA ARG A 311 -0.42 3.93 14.58
C ARG A 311 1.08 4.12 14.72
N LEU A 312 1.48 4.87 15.75
CA LEU A 312 2.86 4.91 16.22
C LEU A 312 2.98 3.89 17.37
N ILE A 313 3.79 2.85 17.18
CA ILE A 313 4.00 1.79 18.18
C ILE A 313 5.41 1.85 18.76
N ASN A 314 5.59 1.29 19.96
CA ASN A 314 6.90 1.03 20.53
C ASN A 314 7.32 -0.42 20.19
N VAL A 315 8.35 -0.59 19.36
CA VAL A 315 8.80 -1.92 18.89
C VAL A 315 9.24 -2.86 20.02
N ILE A 316 9.55 -2.34 21.21
CA ILE A 316 9.89 -3.14 22.39
C ILE A 316 8.60 -3.69 23.04
N SER A 317 7.76 -2.82 23.61
CA SER A 317 6.58 -3.22 24.37
C SER A 317 5.46 -3.82 23.51
N ASP A 318 5.32 -3.32 22.28
CA ASP A 318 4.17 -3.62 21.42
C ASP A 318 4.47 -4.75 20.42
N ILE A 319 5.71 -5.26 20.38
CA ILE A 319 6.10 -6.42 19.59
C ILE A 319 7.08 -7.33 20.34
N ARG A 320 8.29 -6.85 20.66
CA ARG A 320 9.40 -7.71 21.12
C ARG A 320 9.10 -8.46 22.42
N GLU A 321 8.48 -7.81 23.39
CA GLU A 321 8.24 -8.38 24.72
C GLU A 321 6.99 -9.27 24.77
N ILE A 322 6.05 -9.08 23.85
CA ILE A 322 4.75 -9.78 23.79
C ILE A 322 4.66 -10.83 22.67
N THR A 323 5.72 -11.00 21.87
CA THR A 323 5.70 -11.98 20.77
C THR A 323 5.99 -13.40 21.27
N THR A 324 5.05 -14.31 21.00
CA THR A 324 5.24 -15.76 21.20
C THR A 324 5.98 -16.41 20.03
N ASP A 325 6.12 -15.74 18.88
CA ASP A 325 6.82 -16.28 17.72
C ASP A 325 8.34 -16.19 17.89
N LYS A 326 8.93 -17.30 18.33
CA LYS A 326 10.39 -17.48 18.46
C LYS A 326 11.16 -17.19 17.16
N ARG A 327 10.54 -17.26 15.98
CA ARG A 327 11.19 -16.92 14.70
C ARG A 327 11.33 -15.41 14.54
N LEU A 328 10.30 -14.64 14.93
CA LEU A 328 10.30 -13.18 14.91
C LEU A 328 11.20 -12.61 16.02
N SER A 329 11.03 -13.11 17.25
CA SER A 329 11.81 -12.72 18.44
C SER A 329 13.33 -12.76 18.21
N ARG A 330 13.82 -13.79 17.51
CA ARG A 330 15.25 -13.96 17.15
C ARG A 330 15.79 -12.97 16.12
N THR A 331 14.95 -12.13 15.51
CA THR A 331 15.38 -11.14 14.50
C THR A 331 15.60 -9.74 15.07
N PHE A 332 15.32 -9.53 16.37
CA PHE A 332 15.53 -8.24 17.03
C PHE A 332 17.02 -7.99 17.33
N PHE A 333 17.48 -6.78 17.05
CA PHE A 333 18.83 -6.31 17.36
C PHE A 333 18.85 -4.79 17.57
N THR A 334 19.93 -4.29 18.16
CA THR A 334 20.21 -2.85 18.26
C THR A 334 21.13 -2.43 17.13
N SER A 335 20.77 -1.39 16.37
CA SER A 335 21.60 -0.88 15.28
C SER A 335 22.81 -0.09 15.81
N PRO A 336 23.83 0.19 14.98
CA PRO A 336 24.95 1.07 15.35
C PRO A 336 24.53 2.49 15.77
N ALA A 337 23.31 2.93 15.42
CA ALA A 337 22.75 4.21 15.82
C ALA A 337 21.97 4.15 17.16
N GLY A 338 21.92 3.00 17.83
CA GLY A 338 21.19 2.80 19.09
C GLY A 338 19.68 2.50 18.92
N ASN A 339 19.19 2.39 17.69
CA ASN A 339 17.79 2.10 17.40
C ASN A 339 17.49 0.61 17.58
N VAL A 340 16.28 0.27 18.04
CA VAL A 340 15.81 -1.13 18.07
C VAL A 340 15.21 -1.49 16.72
N CYS A 341 15.72 -2.57 16.13
CA CYS A 341 15.39 -3.01 14.79
C CYS A 341 14.97 -4.50 14.79
N PHE A 342 14.18 -4.89 13.79
CA PHE A 342 13.88 -6.29 13.48
C PHE A 342 13.64 -6.47 11.97
N TYR A 343 13.75 -7.70 11.48
CA TYR A 343 13.58 -7.99 10.05
C TYR A 343 12.62 -9.16 9.76
N GLY A 344 12.30 -10.02 10.72
CA GLY A 344 11.40 -11.16 10.52
C GLY A 344 11.92 -12.20 9.52
N ARG A 345 11.03 -12.97 8.91
CA ARG A 345 11.32 -14.08 7.98
C ARG A 345 10.26 -14.18 6.88
N CYS A 346 10.50 -13.51 5.77
CA CYS A 346 9.64 -13.47 4.58
C CYS A 346 10.51 -13.63 3.31
N GLU A 347 9.88 -13.75 2.15
CA GLU A 347 10.59 -13.99 0.88
C GLU A 347 11.49 -12.82 0.44
N TYR A 348 10.99 -11.58 0.55
CA TYR A 348 11.71 -10.36 0.16
C TYR A 348 11.90 -9.40 1.33
N TYR A 349 13.13 -8.88 1.44
CA TYR A 349 13.50 -7.78 2.34
C TYR A 349 13.39 -8.10 3.84
N CYS A 350 13.39 -9.39 4.22
CA CYS A 350 13.49 -9.85 5.61
C CYS A 350 14.91 -10.33 5.94
N SER A 351 15.88 -9.42 6.00
CA SER A 351 17.27 -9.70 6.38
C SER A 351 17.89 -8.57 7.21
N SER A 352 19.08 -8.81 7.78
CA SER A 352 19.85 -7.85 8.57
C SER A 352 20.22 -6.56 7.83
N GLU A 353 20.28 -6.61 6.49
CA GLU A 353 20.60 -5.48 5.63
C GLU A 353 19.38 -4.60 5.33
N GLN A 354 18.17 -5.12 5.53
CA GLN A 354 16.90 -4.43 5.23
C GLN A 354 15.89 -4.51 6.39
N PRO A 355 16.30 -4.16 7.63
CA PRO A 355 15.43 -4.19 8.80
C PRO A 355 14.39 -3.06 8.75
N VAL A 356 13.36 -3.19 9.58
CA VAL A 356 12.57 -2.05 10.06
C VAL A 356 13.07 -1.66 11.45
N CYS A 357 13.17 -0.36 11.72
CA CYS A 357 13.79 0.19 12.92
C CYS A 357 12.92 1.29 13.52
N GLY A 358 12.78 1.29 14.85
CA GLY A 358 12.20 2.43 15.56
C GLY A 358 13.17 3.62 15.61
N GLN A 359 12.67 4.78 16.05
CA GLN A 359 13.48 5.99 16.26
C GLN A 359 13.29 6.54 17.69
N PRO A 360 14.12 6.10 18.67
CA PRO A 360 14.89 4.86 18.68
C PRO A 360 14.01 3.60 18.89
N HIS A 361 12.75 3.81 19.33
CA HIS A 361 11.78 2.74 19.61
C HIS A 361 10.44 2.95 18.91
N ALA A 362 10.08 4.20 18.59
CA ALA A 362 8.83 4.52 17.91
C ALA A 362 8.91 4.13 16.42
N LEU A 363 7.94 3.36 15.93
CA LEU A 363 7.82 2.93 14.53
C LEU A 363 6.40 3.21 14.04
N GLU A 364 6.29 3.85 12.87
CA GLU A 364 5.01 4.02 12.18
C GLU A 364 4.56 2.70 11.55
N VAL A 365 3.28 2.36 11.71
CA VAL A 365 2.67 1.17 11.13
C VAL A 365 1.27 1.46 10.64
N SER A 366 0.78 0.65 9.71
CA SER A 366 -0.65 0.58 9.36
C SER A 366 -1.25 -0.67 10.00
N LEU A 367 -2.44 -0.53 10.58
CA LEU A 367 -3.24 -1.62 11.14
C LEU A 367 -4.52 -1.75 10.32
N ALA A 368 -4.61 -2.79 9.50
CA ALA A 368 -5.83 -3.16 8.78
C ALA A 368 -6.66 -4.12 9.62
N ALA A 369 -7.96 -3.85 9.82
CA ALA A 369 -8.88 -4.77 10.47
C ALA A 369 -8.84 -6.14 9.78
N MET A 370 -8.71 -7.22 10.55
CA MET A 370 -8.85 -8.57 9.99
C MET A 370 -10.30 -8.77 9.50
N LEU A 371 -10.45 -9.40 8.35
CA LEU A 371 -11.72 -9.98 7.91
C LEU A 371 -12.09 -11.16 8.83
N PRO A 372 -13.36 -11.63 8.81
CA PRO A 372 -13.74 -12.84 9.54
C PRO A 372 -12.85 -14.02 9.14
N ASP A 373 -12.67 -14.98 10.06
CA ASP A 373 -11.82 -16.15 9.79
C ASP A 373 -12.35 -16.96 8.60
N PHE A 374 -11.45 -17.65 7.90
CA PHE A 374 -11.81 -18.47 6.73
C PHE A 374 -12.78 -19.61 7.08
N THR A 375 -12.78 -20.10 8.32
CA THR A 375 -13.75 -21.11 8.82
C THR A 375 -15.17 -20.56 8.93
N LEU A 376 -15.34 -19.27 9.24
CA LEU A 376 -16.64 -18.61 9.40
C LEU A 376 -17.13 -17.97 8.10
N ALA A 377 -16.23 -17.41 7.31
CA ALA A 377 -16.53 -16.78 6.02
C ALA A 377 -15.46 -17.12 4.97
N PRO A 378 -15.59 -18.29 4.30
CA PRO A 378 -14.73 -18.67 3.19
C PRO A 378 -14.67 -17.59 2.11
N ARG A 379 -13.46 -17.37 1.57
CA ARG A 379 -13.19 -16.40 0.50
C ARG A 379 -12.51 -17.10 -0.66
N ARG A 380 -13.02 -16.83 -1.86
CA ARG A 380 -12.45 -17.33 -3.11
C ARG A 380 -11.46 -16.32 -3.66
N SER A 381 -10.21 -16.76 -3.83
CA SER A 381 -9.21 -16.00 -4.57
C SER A 381 -9.37 -16.21 -6.08
N TRP A 382 -9.42 -15.12 -6.83
CA TRP A 382 -9.57 -15.10 -8.27
C TRP A 382 -8.33 -14.48 -8.93
N ARG A 383 -7.76 -15.16 -9.93
CA ARG A 383 -6.67 -14.62 -10.72
C ARG A 383 -7.19 -13.50 -11.63
N SER A 384 -6.62 -12.31 -11.54
CA SER A 384 -6.97 -11.19 -12.42
C SER A 384 -6.72 -11.54 -13.90
N PRO A 385 -7.64 -11.24 -14.83
CA PRO A 385 -7.40 -11.41 -16.27
C PRO A 385 -6.21 -10.54 -16.75
N TRP A 386 -6.10 -9.33 -16.19
CA TRP A 386 -5.00 -8.39 -16.42
C TRP A 386 -3.81 -8.57 -15.48
N ARG A 387 -3.69 -9.71 -14.79
CA ARG A 387 -2.48 -10.06 -14.04
C ARG A 387 -1.27 -9.96 -14.98
N ARG A 388 -0.28 -9.16 -14.58
CA ARG A 388 1.03 -9.02 -15.26
C ARG A 388 1.79 -10.35 -15.35
N SER A 389 2.89 -10.38 -16.09
CA SER A 389 3.67 -11.60 -16.32
C SER A 389 4.40 -12.10 -15.07
N TYR A 390 4.82 -11.21 -14.16
CA TYR A 390 5.81 -11.48 -13.09
C TYR A 390 7.13 -12.00 -13.68
N SER A 391 7.52 -11.41 -14.80
CA SER A 391 8.75 -11.72 -15.52
C SER A 391 9.44 -10.43 -15.94
N ARG A 392 10.78 -10.46 -16.01
CA ARG A 392 11.60 -9.37 -16.53
C ARG A 392 11.66 -9.31 -18.06
N THR A 393 11.23 -10.39 -18.74
CA THR A 393 11.39 -10.55 -20.20
C THR A 393 10.11 -10.97 -20.93
N LYS A 394 9.13 -11.54 -20.24
CA LYS A 394 7.86 -11.95 -20.85
C LYS A 394 6.81 -10.86 -20.66
N LEU A 395 6.11 -10.52 -21.74
CA LEU A 395 4.87 -9.76 -21.69
C LEU A 395 3.68 -10.68 -21.35
N ALA A 396 2.64 -10.12 -20.75
CA ALA A 396 1.34 -10.75 -20.55
C ALA A 396 0.53 -10.76 -21.86
N LYS A 397 -0.54 -11.58 -21.92
CA LYS A 397 -1.38 -11.68 -23.14
C LYS A 397 -2.03 -10.34 -23.50
N TRP A 398 -2.61 -9.67 -22.51
CA TRP A 398 -3.26 -8.37 -22.67
C TRP A 398 -2.32 -7.21 -23.06
N GLU A 399 -1.00 -7.36 -22.86
CA GLU A 399 0.01 -6.38 -23.28
C GLU A 399 0.31 -6.49 -24.80
N ASN A 400 -0.04 -7.60 -25.45
CA ASN A 400 0.18 -7.84 -26.88
C ASN A 400 -1.11 -7.81 -27.72
N ASP A 401 -2.26 -8.02 -27.09
CA ASP A 401 -3.56 -8.15 -27.73
C ASP A 401 -4.46 -6.96 -27.34
N PRO A 402 -4.71 -5.99 -28.25
CA PRO A 402 -5.58 -4.85 -27.95
C PRO A 402 -7.05 -5.26 -27.81
N ALA A 403 -7.47 -6.39 -28.40
CA ALA A 403 -8.84 -6.91 -28.31
C ALA A 403 -9.02 -7.92 -27.16
N TYR A 404 -8.04 -8.02 -26.25
CA TYR A 404 -8.04 -9.02 -25.18
C TYR A 404 -9.31 -9.02 -24.33
N CYS A 405 -9.93 -7.87 -24.07
CA CYS A 405 -11.15 -7.81 -23.28
C CYS A 405 -12.33 -8.54 -23.94
N ASP A 406 -12.41 -8.64 -25.27
CA ASP A 406 -13.50 -9.38 -25.92
C ASP A 406 -13.44 -10.89 -25.61
N THR A 407 -12.23 -11.41 -25.45
CA THR A 407 -11.99 -12.77 -24.94
C THR A 407 -12.29 -12.90 -23.44
N VAL A 408 -12.19 -11.82 -22.66
CA VAL A 408 -12.56 -11.80 -21.22
C VAL A 408 -14.08 -11.75 -21.06
N LYS A 409 -14.77 -10.87 -21.81
CA LYS A 409 -16.24 -10.71 -21.85
C LYS A 409 -17.00 -12.00 -22.16
N GLN A 410 -16.36 -12.99 -22.80
CA GLN A 410 -16.97 -14.29 -23.12
C GLN A 410 -16.76 -15.36 -22.03
N LYS A 411 -15.96 -15.10 -20.99
CA LYS A 411 -15.57 -16.11 -19.98
C LYS A 411 -16.23 -15.86 -18.64
N SER A 412 -16.78 -16.91 -18.04
CA SER A 412 -17.20 -16.89 -16.64
C SER A 412 -16.02 -16.58 -15.71
N PRO A 413 -16.20 -15.75 -14.66
CA PRO A 413 -17.43 -15.06 -14.24
C PRO A 413 -17.67 -13.67 -14.89
N TYR A 414 -16.89 -13.27 -15.89
CA TYR A 414 -16.90 -11.91 -16.48
C TYR A 414 -17.97 -11.69 -17.57
N ASN A 415 -18.64 -12.76 -18.01
CA ASN A 415 -19.65 -12.75 -19.06
C ASN A 415 -21.08 -12.47 -18.57
N TYR A 416 -21.28 -12.31 -17.26
CA TYR A 416 -22.59 -12.08 -16.64
C TYR A 416 -22.46 -11.21 -15.37
N GLY A 417 -23.57 -10.57 -14.99
CA GLY A 417 -23.65 -9.74 -13.77
C GLY A 417 -22.71 -8.53 -13.79
N THR A 418 -22.35 -8.06 -12.59
CA THR A 418 -21.51 -6.85 -12.41
C THR A 418 -20.01 -7.11 -12.52
N ARG A 419 -19.58 -8.38 -12.51
CA ARG A 419 -18.18 -8.78 -12.28
C ARG A 419 -17.16 -8.11 -13.21
N LEU A 420 -17.54 -7.82 -14.45
CA LEU A 420 -16.67 -7.07 -15.37
C LEU A 420 -16.49 -5.61 -14.93
N VAL A 421 -17.58 -4.91 -14.58
CA VAL A 421 -17.50 -3.50 -14.15
C VAL A 421 -16.92 -3.35 -12.73
N ASP A 422 -17.02 -4.39 -11.90
CA ASP A 422 -16.26 -4.46 -10.64
C ASP A 422 -14.74 -4.44 -10.85
N LEU A 423 -14.22 -5.12 -11.89
CA LEU A 423 -12.81 -5.02 -12.26
C LEU A 423 -12.44 -3.62 -12.78
N MET A 424 -13.39 -2.87 -13.34
CA MET A 424 -13.14 -1.53 -13.86
C MET A 424 -13.05 -0.51 -12.72
N ASP A 425 -13.91 -0.60 -11.71
CA ASP A 425 -13.78 0.18 -10.46
C ASP A 425 -12.41 -0.08 -9.80
N MET A 426 -12.02 -1.35 -9.69
CA MET A 426 -10.73 -1.75 -9.10
C MET A 426 -9.54 -1.25 -9.92
N ALA A 427 -9.61 -1.31 -11.26
CA ALA A 427 -8.58 -0.76 -12.14
C ALA A 427 -8.48 0.77 -12.06
N VAL A 428 -9.60 1.48 -11.87
CA VAL A 428 -9.62 2.92 -11.60
C VAL A 428 -8.96 3.24 -10.26
N LEU A 429 -9.30 2.52 -9.18
CA LEU A 429 -8.66 2.67 -7.88
C LEU A 429 -7.15 2.43 -7.98
N ASP A 430 -6.75 1.28 -8.52
CA ASP A 430 -5.36 0.89 -8.70
C ASP A 430 -4.59 1.91 -9.56
N PHE A 431 -5.19 2.48 -10.61
CA PHE A 431 -4.54 3.51 -11.43
C PHE A 431 -4.36 4.84 -10.67
N LEU A 432 -5.40 5.32 -9.97
CA LEU A 432 -5.32 6.55 -9.16
C LEU A 432 -4.20 6.46 -8.13
N MET A 433 -4.08 5.31 -7.44
CA MET A 433 -3.02 5.08 -6.47
C MET A 433 -1.71 4.51 -7.06
N SER A 434 -1.64 4.29 -8.39
CA SER A 434 -0.51 3.68 -9.11
C SER A 434 -0.07 2.29 -8.60
N ASN A 435 -1.02 1.47 -8.12
CA ASN A 435 -0.76 0.07 -7.75
C ASN A 435 -0.66 -0.82 -8.99
N MET A 436 0.52 -1.38 -9.25
CA MET A 436 0.75 -2.27 -10.40
C MET A 436 0.55 -3.77 -10.09
N ASP A 437 0.40 -4.15 -8.82
CA ASP A 437 0.59 -5.54 -8.35
C ASP A 437 -0.71 -6.31 -8.13
N ARG A 438 -1.83 -5.87 -8.73
CA ARG A 438 -3.15 -6.53 -8.65
C ARG A 438 -3.18 -7.87 -9.41
N HIS A 439 -2.49 -8.87 -8.89
CA HIS A 439 -2.45 -10.21 -9.48
C HIS A 439 -3.71 -11.02 -9.24
N HIS A 440 -4.34 -10.82 -8.09
CA HIS A 440 -5.53 -11.54 -7.64
C HIS A 440 -6.49 -10.55 -6.95
N TYR A 441 -7.74 -10.97 -6.81
CA TYR A 441 -8.77 -10.31 -6.01
C TYR A 441 -9.58 -11.38 -5.28
N GLU A 442 -10.28 -11.03 -4.21
CA GLU A 442 -11.07 -11.98 -3.42
C GLU A 442 -12.57 -11.64 -3.42
N THR A 443 -13.42 -12.65 -3.22
CA THR A 443 -14.85 -12.51 -2.94
C THR A 443 -15.26 -13.45 -1.82
N PHE A 444 -16.26 -13.09 -1.01
CA PHE A 444 -16.87 -14.05 -0.08
C PHE A 444 -17.63 -15.13 -0.86
N GLU A 445 -17.44 -16.40 -0.49
CA GLU A 445 -18.04 -17.52 -1.25
C GLU A 445 -19.56 -17.60 -1.07
N LYS A 446 -20.07 -17.23 0.11
CA LYS A 446 -21.50 -17.17 0.43
C LYS A 446 -22.32 -16.38 -0.60
N PHE A 447 -21.77 -15.27 -1.10
CA PHE A 447 -22.47 -14.41 -2.07
C PHE A 447 -22.31 -14.88 -3.53
N GLY A 448 -21.47 -15.88 -3.79
CA GLY A 448 -21.26 -16.43 -5.13
C GLY A 448 -20.57 -15.46 -6.08
N ASN A 449 -21.15 -15.26 -7.27
CA ASN A 449 -20.60 -14.36 -8.28
C ASN A 449 -21.10 -12.92 -8.18
N GLU A 450 -22.29 -12.72 -7.61
CA GLU A 450 -22.99 -11.44 -7.50
C GLU A 450 -22.68 -10.79 -6.14
N THR A 451 -21.50 -10.18 -6.10
CA THR A 451 -20.89 -9.54 -4.93
C THR A 451 -19.80 -8.58 -5.38
N PHE A 452 -19.49 -7.59 -4.55
CA PHE A 452 -18.31 -6.75 -4.72
C PHE A 452 -17.00 -7.55 -4.59
N LEU A 453 -15.88 -6.95 -5.04
CA LEU A 453 -14.54 -7.51 -4.94
C LEU A 453 -13.78 -6.89 -3.76
N LEU A 454 -13.13 -7.71 -2.94
CA LEU A 454 -12.28 -7.26 -1.85
C LEU A 454 -10.99 -6.64 -2.39
N HIS A 455 -10.77 -5.36 -2.08
CA HIS A 455 -9.62 -4.57 -2.52
C HIS A 455 -8.43 -4.74 -1.52
N LEU A 456 -7.89 -5.95 -1.38
CA LEU A 456 -6.85 -6.28 -0.37
C LEU A 456 -5.42 -5.97 -0.85
N ASP A 457 -4.45 -5.94 0.08
CA ASP A 457 -3.00 -5.79 -0.20
C ASP A 457 -2.65 -4.60 -1.13
N ASN A 458 -2.89 -3.37 -0.66
CA ASN A 458 -2.64 -2.14 -1.41
C ASN A 458 -1.27 -1.52 -1.11
N GLY A 459 -0.42 -2.19 -0.33
CA GLY A 459 0.85 -1.66 0.17
C GLY A 459 1.87 -1.22 -0.88
N ARG A 460 1.76 -1.69 -2.13
CA ARG A 460 2.60 -1.23 -3.27
C ARG A 460 1.99 -0.02 -4.02
N ALA A 461 0.88 0.52 -3.55
CA ALA A 461 0.34 1.79 -4.01
C ALA A 461 1.21 2.97 -3.56
N PHE A 462 0.98 4.15 -4.15
CA PHE A 462 1.68 5.40 -3.86
C PHE A 462 3.21 5.28 -3.92
N GLY A 463 3.73 4.37 -4.75
CA GLY A 463 5.17 4.21 -4.96
C GLY A 463 5.80 5.36 -5.75
N ARG A 464 5.06 6.00 -6.67
CA ARG A 464 5.53 7.13 -7.48
C ARG A 464 4.45 8.22 -7.59
N HIS A 465 4.85 9.48 -7.55
CA HIS A 465 4.03 10.66 -7.82
C HIS A 465 4.44 11.43 -9.08
N SER A 466 5.72 11.36 -9.47
CA SER A 466 6.25 12.04 -10.66
C SER A 466 5.84 11.37 -11.97
N ARG A 467 5.41 10.11 -11.91
CA ARG A 467 5.01 9.29 -13.05
C ARG A 467 3.66 8.63 -12.82
N ASP A 468 2.88 8.53 -13.89
CA ASP A 468 1.64 7.76 -13.96
C ASP A 468 1.89 6.52 -14.82
N GLU A 469 1.24 5.41 -14.48
CA GLU A 469 1.47 4.13 -15.14
C GLU A 469 0.22 3.71 -15.94
N PRO A 470 0.15 4.08 -17.24
CA PRO A 470 -1.05 3.88 -18.04
C PRO A 470 -1.41 2.39 -18.21
N SER A 471 -0.45 1.47 -18.07
CA SER A 471 -0.71 0.03 -18.17
C SER A 471 -1.63 -0.52 -17.07
N ILE A 472 -1.88 0.23 -15.98
CA ILE A 472 -2.88 -0.14 -14.96
C ILE A 472 -4.32 0.13 -15.47
N LEU A 473 -4.52 1.16 -16.30
CA LEU A 473 -5.85 1.57 -16.81
C LEU A 473 -6.27 0.82 -18.09
N VAL A 474 -5.39 -0.02 -18.63
CA VAL A 474 -5.65 -0.86 -19.81
C VAL A 474 -6.93 -1.72 -19.73
N PRO A 475 -7.37 -2.26 -18.57
CA PRO A 475 -8.67 -2.94 -18.48
C PRO A 475 -9.82 -2.05 -18.91
N LEU A 476 -9.86 -0.79 -18.46
CA LEU A 476 -10.90 0.17 -18.83
C LEU A 476 -10.80 0.54 -20.31
N GLN A 477 -9.58 0.77 -20.82
CA GLN A 477 -9.34 1.10 -22.23
C GLN A 477 -9.73 -0.03 -23.19
N GLN A 478 -9.45 -1.30 -22.84
CA GLN A 478 -9.78 -2.45 -23.69
C GLN A 478 -11.25 -2.85 -23.59
N CYS A 479 -11.86 -2.71 -22.41
CA CYS A 479 -13.24 -3.13 -22.21
C CYS A 479 -14.25 -2.06 -22.62
N CYS A 480 -13.88 -0.78 -22.50
CA CYS A 480 -14.75 0.38 -22.64
C CYS A 480 -16.12 0.17 -21.97
N ARG A 481 -16.12 -0.18 -20.68
CA ARG A 481 -17.31 -0.34 -19.85
C ARG A 481 -17.04 0.15 -18.43
N ILE A 482 -17.96 0.87 -17.80
CA ILE A 482 -17.83 1.39 -16.43
C ILE A 482 -19.21 1.66 -15.82
N ARG A 483 -19.33 1.63 -14.48
CA ARG A 483 -20.56 2.00 -13.77
C ARG A 483 -20.91 3.48 -13.93
N ARG A 484 -22.20 3.80 -14.08
CA ARG A 484 -22.71 5.17 -14.07
C ARG A 484 -22.44 5.86 -12.73
N SER A 485 -22.65 5.16 -11.61
CA SER A 485 -22.37 5.69 -10.27
C SER A 485 -20.90 6.12 -10.11
N THR A 486 -19.96 5.27 -10.55
CA THR A 486 -18.52 5.55 -10.54
C THR A 486 -18.19 6.77 -11.40
N VAL A 487 -18.66 6.86 -12.65
CA VAL A 487 -18.41 8.02 -13.51
C VAL A 487 -18.96 9.32 -12.90
N LEU A 488 -20.18 9.30 -12.35
CA LEU A 488 -20.77 10.48 -11.70
C LEU A 488 -19.95 10.95 -10.49
N ARG A 489 -19.42 10.02 -9.68
CA ARG A 489 -18.54 10.37 -8.54
C ARG A 489 -17.18 10.87 -8.98
N LEU A 490 -16.55 10.24 -9.98
CA LEU A 490 -15.28 10.71 -10.55
C LEU A 490 -15.41 12.12 -11.14
N THR A 491 -16.50 12.39 -11.88
CA THR A 491 -16.80 13.73 -12.41
C THR A 491 -16.96 14.74 -11.28
N LEU A 492 -17.74 14.42 -10.23
CA LEU A 492 -17.90 15.29 -9.06
C LEU A 492 -16.54 15.61 -8.40
N LEU A 493 -15.71 14.59 -8.18
CA LEU A 493 -14.38 14.70 -7.58
C LEU A 493 -13.36 15.50 -8.43
N SER A 494 -13.67 15.79 -9.70
CA SER A 494 -12.84 16.68 -10.53
C SER A 494 -13.20 18.16 -10.38
N LEU A 495 -14.38 18.48 -9.81
CA LEU A 495 -14.85 19.86 -9.65
C LEU A 495 -14.12 20.59 -8.51
N PRO A 496 -13.85 21.90 -8.62
CA PRO A 496 -13.14 22.67 -7.58
C PRO A 496 -13.76 22.59 -6.18
N GLY A 497 -15.08 22.41 -6.07
CA GLY A 497 -15.79 22.27 -4.79
C GLY A 497 -15.53 20.94 -4.07
N PHE A 498 -15.16 19.88 -4.80
CA PHE A 498 -15.02 18.51 -4.29
C PHE A 498 -13.70 17.84 -4.72
N ARG A 499 -12.73 18.64 -5.20
CA ARG A 499 -11.45 18.20 -5.76
C ARG A 499 -10.82 17.06 -4.96
N LEU A 500 -10.49 15.97 -5.64
CA LEU A 500 -10.01 14.73 -5.04
C LEU A 500 -8.82 14.96 -4.09
N SER A 501 -7.81 15.73 -4.49
CA SER A 501 -6.67 16.07 -3.62
C SER A 501 -7.07 16.75 -2.31
N ASP A 502 -8.07 17.63 -2.33
CA ASP A 502 -8.51 18.37 -1.14
C ASP A 502 -9.32 17.49 -0.18
N VAL A 503 -10.28 16.72 -0.70
CA VAL A 503 -11.07 15.79 0.13
C VAL A 503 -10.21 14.62 0.63
N MET A 504 -9.19 14.21 -0.12
CA MET A 504 -8.19 13.24 0.32
C MET A 504 -7.33 13.79 1.45
N ARG A 505 -6.83 15.04 1.33
CA ARG A 505 -6.06 15.71 2.38
C ARG A 505 -6.87 15.83 3.67
N GLU A 506 -8.13 16.26 3.57
CA GLU A 506 -9.04 16.39 4.71
C GLU A 506 -9.41 15.03 5.34
N SER A 507 -9.61 14.00 4.51
CA SER A 507 -9.90 12.63 4.95
C SER A 507 -8.70 12.02 5.69
N LEU A 508 -7.49 12.16 5.15
CA LEU A 508 -6.25 11.65 5.78
C LEU A 508 -5.88 12.38 7.06
N PHE A 509 -6.28 13.66 7.22
CA PHE A 509 -6.02 14.42 8.45
C PHE A 509 -6.77 13.86 9.68
N GLN A 510 -7.72 12.95 9.48
CA GLN A 510 -8.42 12.24 10.55
C GLN A 510 -7.64 11.04 11.11
N ASP A 511 -6.58 10.59 10.42
CA ASP A 511 -5.75 9.48 10.86
C ASP A 511 -4.76 9.90 11.96
N PRO A 512 -4.50 9.10 13.00
CA PRO A 512 -3.56 9.44 14.08
C PRO A 512 -2.14 9.79 13.59
N LEU A 513 -1.65 9.17 12.50
CA LEU A 513 -0.32 9.46 11.96
C LEU A 513 -0.24 10.82 11.24
N ALA A 514 -1.37 11.49 10.98
CA ALA A 514 -1.40 12.88 10.52
C ALA A 514 -0.81 13.85 11.56
N GLY A 515 -0.89 13.52 12.85
CA GLY A 515 -0.26 14.28 13.93
C GLY A 515 1.27 14.14 13.98
N VAL A 516 1.84 13.16 13.28
CA VAL A 516 3.30 12.98 13.13
C VAL A 516 3.79 13.71 11.86
N ALA A 517 3.12 13.47 10.74
CA ALA A 517 3.36 14.11 9.44
C ALA A 517 2.16 13.86 8.48
N PRO A 518 2.05 14.53 7.32
CA PRO A 518 1.09 14.16 6.28
C PRO A 518 1.32 12.73 5.75
N LEU A 519 0.26 11.92 5.59
CA LEU A 519 0.39 10.52 5.12
C LEU A 519 0.78 10.40 3.64
N LEU A 520 0.32 11.35 2.82
CA LEU A 520 0.74 11.57 1.45
C LEU A 520 1.37 12.96 1.33
N SER A 521 2.43 13.07 0.54
CA SER A 521 3.02 14.36 0.18
C SER A 521 2.12 15.12 -0.82
N GLU A 522 2.26 16.44 -0.88
CA GLU A 522 1.51 17.28 -1.84
C GLU A 522 1.71 16.86 -3.32
N PRO A 523 2.88 16.38 -3.76
CA PRO A 523 3.03 15.73 -5.06
C PRO A 523 2.13 14.50 -5.27
N HIS A 524 1.95 13.64 -4.26
CA HIS A 524 1.01 12.49 -4.36
C HIS A 524 -0.44 12.95 -4.44
N LEU A 525 -0.83 13.96 -3.64
CA LEU A 525 -2.18 14.54 -3.71
C LEU A 525 -2.44 15.18 -5.08
N SER A 526 -1.47 15.91 -5.63
CA SER A 526 -1.54 16.50 -6.97
C SER A 526 -1.58 15.45 -8.08
N ALA A 527 -0.92 14.30 -7.89
CA ALA A 527 -0.97 13.17 -8.82
C ALA A 527 -2.35 12.51 -8.87
N LEU A 528 -3.11 12.49 -7.77
CA LEU A 528 -4.50 11.98 -7.76
C LEU A 528 -5.40 12.79 -8.70
N ASP A 529 -5.35 14.12 -8.65
CA ASP A 529 -6.13 14.98 -9.56
C ASP A 529 -5.74 14.78 -11.03
N ARG A 530 -4.43 14.68 -11.31
CA ARG A 530 -3.91 14.43 -12.66
C ARG A 530 -4.37 13.08 -13.21
N ARG A 531 -4.29 12.03 -12.41
CA ARG A 531 -4.75 10.68 -12.77
C ARG A 531 -6.27 10.63 -12.93
N LEU A 532 -7.03 11.33 -12.09
CA LEU A 532 -8.48 11.45 -12.23
C LEU A 532 -8.87 12.05 -13.58
N ALA A 533 -8.18 13.11 -14.01
CA ALA A 533 -8.38 13.67 -15.35
C ALA A 533 -8.09 12.66 -16.47
N THR A 534 -7.04 11.84 -16.35
CA THR A 534 -6.74 10.75 -17.29
C THR A 534 -7.83 9.66 -17.32
N VAL A 535 -8.40 9.29 -16.16
CA VAL A 535 -9.52 8.33 -16.11
C VAL A 535 -10.73 8.88 -16.85
N LEU A 536 -11.12 10.13 -16.58
CA LEU A 536 -12.24 10.79 -17.24
C LEU A 536 -12.01 10.93 -18.75
N GLN A 537 -10.79 11.25 -19.18
CA GLN A 537 -10.42 11.28 -20.60
C GLN A 537 -10.57 9.91 -21.28
N VAL A 538 -10.14 8.82 -20.64
CA VAL A 538 -10.33 7.46 -21.17
C VAL A 538 -11.81 7.10 -21.29
N VAL A 539 -12.63 7.45 -20.30
CA VAL A 539 -14.10 7.23 -20.38
C VAL A 539 -14.70 8.02 -21.54
N GLN A 540 -14.33 9.29 -21.72
CA GLN A 540 -14.79 10.10 -22.84
C GLN A 540 -14.40 9.48 -24.19
N THR A 541 -13.13 9.09 -24.39
CA THR A 541 -12.68 8.45 -25.64
C THR A 541 -13.42 7.13 -25.90
N CYS A 542 -13.73 6.34 -24.87
CA CYS A 542 -14.59 5.17 -25.02
C CYS A 542 -16.01 5.55 -25.50
N GLN A 543 -16.63 6.58 -24.92
CA GLN A 543 -17.98 7.04 -25.29
C GLN A 543 -18.06 7.64 -26.71
N GLU A 544 -16.97 8.18 -27.24
CA GLU A 544 -16.87 8.67 -28.61
C GLU A 544 -16.90 7.53 -29.66
N HIS A 545 -16.49 6.31 -29.27
CA HIS A 545 -16.35 5.16 -30.18
C HIS A 545 -17.34 4.02 -29.92
N HIS A 546 -17.98 3.97 -28.75
CA HIS A 546 -18.86 2.88 -28.31
C HIS A 546 -20.12 3.41 -27.61
N THR A 547 -21.25 2.72 -27.82
CA THR A 547 -22.54 3.11 -27.25
C THR A 547 -22.81 2.48 -25.87
N ASP A 548 -22.38 1.24 -25.62
CA ASP A 548 -22.60 0.49 -24.37
C ASP A 548 -21.41 0.61 -23.38
N VAL A 549 -21.00 1.85 -23.13
CA VAL A 549 -19.89 2.17 -22.20
C VAL A 549 -20.37 2.33 -20.76
N ILE A 550 -21.52 2.95 -20.57
CA ILE A 550 -22.05 3.25 -19.24
C ILE A 550 -23.02 2.14 -18.84
N TYR A 551 -22.55 1.25 -17.98
CA TYR A 551 -23.42 0.30 -17.30
C TYR A 551 -24.27 1.06 -16.28
N ASN A 552 -25.58 1.13 -16.52
CA ASN A 552 -26.51 1.90 -15.71
C ASN A 552 -26.90 1.14 -14.44
N ASP A 553 -26.04 1.23 -13.42
CA ASP A 553 -26.31 0.71 -12.07
C ASP A 553 -27.31 1.57 -11.26
N LEU A 554 -28.02 2.49 -11.93
CA LEU A 554 -28.94 3.47 -11.33
C LEU A 554 -30.36 3.47 -11.94
N GLU A 555 -30.74 2.46 -12.72
CA GLU A 555 -32.03 2.41 -13.46
C GLU A 555 -33.28 2.59 -12.57
N GLY A 556 -33.22 2.20 -11.29
CA GLY A 556 -34.29 2.41 -10.32
C GLY A 556 -34.41 3.84 -9.77
N TYR A 557 -33.40 4.70 -9.96
CA TYR A 557 -33.36 6.05 -9.38
C TYR A 557 -33.85 7.15 -10.31
N ASP A 558 -33.81 6.93 -11.63
CA ASP A 558 -34.34 7.90 -12.61
C ASP A 558 -35.88 8.02 -12.56
N GLN A 559 -36.57 7.20 -11.75
CA GLN A 559 -38.04 7.15 -11.64
C GLN A 559 -38.64 7.88 -10.42
N GLN A 560 -37.85 8.63 -9.65
CA GLN A 560 -38.38 9.56 -8.63
C GLN A 560 -38.36 11.01 -9.14
N PRO A 561 -39.39 11.47 -9.89
CA PRO A 561 -39.60 12.90 -10.10
C PRO A 561 -40.01 13.57 -8.78
N ASP A 562 -39.72 14.87 -8.67
CA ASP A 562 -40.08 15.71 -7.53
C ASP A 562 -41.54 15.52 -7.08
N ARG A 563 -41.71 14.82 -5.94
CA ARG A 563 -42.90 14.91 -5.08
C ARG A 563 -42.49 15.50 -3.75
N GLY A 564 -42.12 16.78 -3.75
CA GLY A 564 -41.47 17.42 -2.59
C GLY A 564 -41.54 18.94 -2.49
N GLN A 565 -42.31 19.63 -3.33
CA GLN A 565 -42.59 21.08 -3.18
C GLN A 565 -44.02 21.43 -3.59
N GLU A 566 -45.01 20.93 -2.84
CA GLU A 566 -46.36 21.53 -2.81
C GLU A 566 -47.15 21.10 -1.55
N GLN A 567 -46.82 21.74 -0.41
CA GLN A 567 -47.72 22.08 0.70
C GLN A 567 -47.02 22.96 1.74
#